data_AF-A0A8J4EVA2-F1
#
_entry.id   AF-A0A8J4EVA2-F1
#
_cell.length_a   1.000
_cell.length_b   1.000
_cell.length_c   1.000
_cell.angle_alpha   90.00
_cell.angle_beta   90.00
_cell.angle_gamma   90.00
#
_symmetry.space_group_name_H-M   'P 1'
#
loop_
_entity.id
_entity.type
_entity.pdbx_description
1 polymer ?
#
loop_
_entity_poly.entity_id
_entity_poly.type
_entity_poly.pdbx_seq_one_letter_code
_entity_poly.pdbx_strand_id
1 'polypeptide(L)'
;MDMQGYSRANSPPLSVSMATLRILADHFPERLHLCFFIDAPGIFSFLFNALWPFIDHVTRQKIVFVHSKDYAKQIETVAMAGADEALREEKFRAVARPEDPDAFCNYLRWYCKPYNEESYRALLDNVGWR
;
A
#
# COMPACT_ATOMS: atom_id res chain seq x y z
N MET A 1 1.71 -0.36 -1.79
CA MET A 1 2.47 -1.61 -1.67
C MET A 1 3.68 -1.34 -0.80
N ASP A 2 3.69 -1.96 0.37
CA ASP A 2 4.84 -1.94 1.27
C ASP A 2 5.88 -2.95 0.77
N MET A 3 7.10 -2.48 0.55
CA MET A 3 8.20 -3.30 0.03
C MET A 3 9.24 -3.64 1.11
N GLN A 4 8.96 -3.32 2.38
CA GLN A 4 9.81 -3.75 3.49
C GLN A 4 9.90 -5.29 3.52
N GLY A 5 11.12 -5.82 3.59
CA GLY A 5 11.38 -7.26 3.54
C GLY A 5 11.29 -7.89 2.14
N TYR A 6 11.10 -7.10 1.08
CA TYR A 6 11.14 -7.62 -0.28
C TYR A 6 12.56 -8.12 -0.65
N SER A 7 12.62 -9.34 -1.17
CA SER A 7 13.83 -10.07 -1.49
C SER A 7 13.62 -10.97 -2.70
N ARG A 8 14.69 -11.55 -3.23
CA ARG A 8 14.57 -12.49 -4.35
C ARG A 8 13.77 -13.75 -3.99
N ALA A 9 13.74 -14.15 -2.72
CA ALA A 9 13.03 -15.34 -2.26
C ALA A 9 11.50 -15.16 -2.24
N ASN A 10 11.02 -13.93 -2.05
CA ASN A 10 9.58 -13.62 -2.03
C ASN A 10 9.13 -12.81 -3.27
N SER A 11 10.03 -12.59 -4.24
CA SER A 11 9.67 -11.99 -5.52
C SER A 11 8.77 -12.94 -6.31
N PRO A 12 7.61 -12.47 -6.80
CA PRO A 12 6.77 -13.28 -7.66
C PRO A 12 7.49 -13.61 -8.98
N PRO A 13 7.18 -14.76 -9.61
CA PRO A 13 7.63 -15.04 -10.97
C PRO A 13 7.07 -14.00 -11.95
N LEU A 14 7.89 -13.59 -12.92
CA LEU A 14 7.51 -12.57 -13.91
C LEU A 14 6.24 -12.93 -14.69
N SER A 15 6.04 -14.22 -15.00
CA SER A 15 4.85 -14.71 -15.69
C SER A 15 3.56 -14.46 -14.90
N VAL A 16 3.60 -14.64 -13.58
CA VAL A 16 2.47 -14.38 -12.69
C VAL A 16 2.19 -12.88 -12.64
N SER A 17 3.22 -12.05 -12.47
CA SER A 17 3.06 -10.59 -12.48
C SER A 17 2.49 -10.08 -13.81
N MET A 18 2.95 -10.60 -14.95
CA MET A 18 2.39 -10.26 -16.25
C MET A 18 0.93 -10.71 -16.40
N ALA A 19 0.59 -11.93 -15.94
CA ALA A 19 -0.79 -12.41 -15.97
C ALA A 19 -1.71 -11.52 -15.13
N THR A 20 -1.27 -11.13 -13.93
CA THR A 20 -2.01 -10.20 -13.07
C THR A 20 -2.20 -8.84 -13.74
N LEU A 21 -1.14 -8.27 -14.34
CA LEU A 21 -1.26 -7.01 -15.08
C LEU A 21 -2.24 -7.10 -16.24
N ARG A 22 -2.24 -8.20 -16.99
CA ARG A 22 -3.21 -8.43 -18.08
C ARG A 22 -4.64 -8.50 -17.58
N ILE A 23 -4.89 -9.26 -16.51
CA ILE A 23 -6.24 -9.34 -15.91
C ILE A 23 -6.72 -7.95 -15.50
N LEU A 24 -5.87 -7.15 -14.83
CA LEU A 24 -6.21 -5.80 -14.40
C LEU A 24 -6.46 -4.87 -15.58
N ALA A 25 -5.61 -4.89 -16.61
CA ALA A 25 -5.75 -4.05 -17.78
C ALA A 25 -7.00 -4.40 -18.61
N ASP A 26 -7.27 -5.69 -18.82
CA ASP A 26 -8.34 -6.16 -19.69
C ASP A 26 -9.73 -6.05 -19.05
N HIS A 27 -9.83 -6.31 -17.74
CA HIS A 27 -11.13 -6.37 -17.04
C HIS A 27 -11.41 -5.15 -16.14
N PHE A 28 -10.38 -4.45 -15.70
CA PHE A 28 -10.49 -3.32 -14.78
C PHE A 28 -9.69 -2.09 -15.27
N PRO A 29 -9.85 -1.65 -16.53
CA PRO A 29 -9.13 -0.51 -17.06
C PRO A 29 -9.46 0.76 -16.25
N GLU A 30 -8.44 1.59 -16.03
CA GLU A 30 -8.55 2.89 -15.36
C GLU A 30 -9.12 2.87 -13.92
N ARG A 31 -9.29 1.69 -13.32
CA ARG A 31 -9.80 1.54 -11.93
C ARG A 31 -8.78 1.88 -10.86
N LEU A 32 -7.49 1.90 -11.20
CA LEU A 32 -6.46 2.34 -10.28
C LEU A 32 -6.56 3.86 -10.12
N HIS A 33 -6.73 4.35 -8.89
CA HIS A 33 -6.61 5.80 -8.60
C HIS A 33 -5.15 6.18 -8.43
N LEU A 34 -4.45 5.54 -7.49
CA LEU A 34 -3.08 5.84 -7.08
C LEU A 34 -2.39 4.58 -6.53
N CYS A 35 -1.09 4.43 -6.76
CA CYS A 35 -0.29 3.32 -6.25
C CYS A 35 1.02 3.81 -5.64
N PHE A 36 1.17 3.65 -4.34
CA PHE A 36 2.43 3.96 -3.64
C PHE A 36 3.31 2.72 -3.53
N PHE A 37 4.55 2.77 -3.99
CA PHE A 37 5.60 1.81 -3.62
C PHE A 37 6.42 2.38 -2.48
N ILE A 38 6.31 1.77 -1.29
CA ILE A 38 6.93 2.27 -0.07
C ILE A 38 8.20 1.47 0.20
N ASP A 39 9.33 2.17 0.37
CA ASP A 39 10.64 1.57 0.65
C ASP A 39 11.08 0.49 -0.35
N ALA A 40 10.78 0.71 -1.65
CA ALA A 40 11.16 -0.21 -2.71
C ALA A 40 12.69 -0.42 -2.77
N PRO A 41 13.20 -1.65 -2.55
CA PRO A 41 14.63 -1.92 -2.61
C PRO A 41 15.12 -1.96 -4.07
N GLY A 42 16.42 -1.79 -4.29
CA GLY A 42 17.00 -1.81 -5.64
C GLY A 42 16.67 -3.06 -6.47
N ILE A 43 16.56 -4.23 -5.82
CA ILE A 43 16.17 -5.49 -6.49
C ILE A 43 14.76 -5.43 -7.12
N PHE A 44 13.83 -4.68 -6.52
CA PHE A 44 12.49 -4.47 -7.07
C PHE A 44 12.53 -3.75 -8.42
N SER A 45 13.50 -2.84 -8.60
CA SER A 45 13.65 -2.08 -9.85
C SER A 45 13.85 -3.01 -11.06
N PHE A 46 14.54 -4.14 -10.91
CA PHE A 46 14.70 -5.10 -11.99
C PHE A 46 13.36 -5.71 -12.44
N LEU A 47 12.56 -6.18 -11.49
CA LEU A 47 11.23 -6.74 -11.79
C LEU A 47 10.33 -5.66 -12.40
N PHE A 48 10.30 -4.48 -11.78
CA PHE A 48 9.42 -3.40 -12.21
C PHE A 48 9.80 -2.86 -13.59
N ASN A 49 11.10 -2.75 -13.90
CA ASN A 49 11.57 -2.36 -15.23
C ASN A 49 11.21 -3.40 -16.30
N ALA A 50 11.21 -4.70 -15.96
CA ALA A 50 10.76 -5.75 -16.89
C ALA A 50 9.25 -5.67 -17.18
N LEU A 51 8.45 -5.22 -16.20
CA LEU A 51 7.00 -5.02 -16.35
C LEU A 51 6.65 -3.69 -17.00
N TRP A 52 7.51 -2.67 -16.85
CA TRP A 52 7.30 -1.31 -17.34
C TRP A 52 6.72 -1.19 -18.76
N PRO A 53 7.26 -1.87 -19.80
CA PRO A 53 6.72 -1.75 -21.16
C PRO A 53 5.28 -2.25 -21.30
N PHE A 54 4.81 -3.13 -20.41
CA PHE A 54 3.46 -3.69 -20.43
C PHE A 54 2.44 -2.88 -19.62
N ILE A 55 2.89 -1.90 -18.83
CA ILE A 55 2.02 -0.99 -18.09
C ILE A 55 1.58 0.13 -19.03
N ASP A 56 0.28 0.43 -19.07
CA ASP A 56 -0.27 1.54 -19.86
C ASP A 56 0.18 2.91 -19.33
N HIS A 57 0.16 3.92 -20.20
CA HIS A 57 0.66 5.26 -19.87
C HIS A 57 -0.12 5.95 -18.74
N VAL A 58 -1.43 5.72 -18.64
CA VAL A 58 -2.28 6.32 -17.59
C VAL A 58 -1.93 5.70 -16.24
N THR A 59 -1.78 4.38 -16.18
CA THR A 59 -1.36 3.66 -14.96
C THR A 59 0.04 4.07 -14.52
N ARG A 60 0.98 4.31 -15.45
CA ARG A 60 2.33 4.78 -15.10
C ARG A 60 2.32 6.11 -14.35
N GLN A 61 1.42 7.03 -14.72
CA GLN A 61 1.30 8.34 -14.05
C GLN A 61 0.77 8.24 -12.61
N LYS A 62 0.12 7.13 -12.27
CA LYS A 62 -0.48 6.88 -10.95
C LYS A 62 0.48 6.18 -9.99
N ILE A 63 1.69 5.85 -10.44
CA ILE A 63 2.67 5.13 -9.63
C ILE A 63 3.59 6.15 -8.96
N VAL A 64 3.62 6.12 -7.63
CA VAL A 64 4.41 7.03 -6.80
C VAL A 64 5.35 6.20 -5.92
N PHE A 65 6.63 6.53 -5.96
CA PHE A 65 7.62 5.94 -5.07
C PHE A 65 7.75 6.80 -3.81
N VAL A 66 7.68 6.15 -2.65
CA VAL A 66 7.71 6.81 -1.34
C VAL A 66 8.77 6.14 -0.47
N HIS A 67 9.53 6.95 0.26
CA HIS A 67 10.39 6.45 1.33
C HIS A 67 9.73 6.74 2.67
N SER A 68 9.63 5.73 3.54
CA SER A 68 9.05 5.89 4.88
C SER A 68 9.77 6.96 5.70
N LYS A 69 11.08 7.12 5.47
CA LYS A 69 11.93 8.13 6.13
C LYS A 69 11.45 9.56 5.90
N ASP A 70 10.90 9.87 4.73
CA ASP A 70 10.40 11.21 4.40
C ASP A 70 9.14 11.56 5.17
N TYR A 71 8.41 10.53 5.63
CA TYR A 71 7.17 10.63 6.39
C TYR A 71 7.33 10.12 7.84
N ALA A 72 8.56 10.00 8.34
CA ALA A 72 8.84 9.39 9.63
C ALA A 72 8.05 10.04 10.77
N LYS A 73 7.98 11.38 10.80
CA LYS A 73 7.22 12.13 11.83
C LYS A 73 5.74 11.77 11.84
N GLN A 74 5.12 11.71 10.66
CA GLN A 74 3.71 11.38 10.50
C GLN A 74 3.45 9.91 10.84
N ILE A 75 4.32 9.00 10.39
CA ILE A 75 4.24 7.57 10.68
C ILE A 75 4.37 7.33 12.19
N GLU A 76 5.37 7.92 12.84
CA GLU A 76 5.60 7.81 14.28
C GLU A 76 4.41 8.35 15.07
N THR A 77 3.88 9.52 14.69
CA THR A 77 2.69 10.11 15.33
C THR A 77 1.52 9.15 15.31
N VAL A 78 1.23 8.54 14.15
CA VAL A 78 0.15 7.56 14.03
C VAL A 78 0.47 6.24 14.75
N ALA A 79 1.74 5.81 14.76
CA ALA A 79 2.19 4.60 15.44
C ALA A 79 2.11 4.72 16.97
N MET A 80 2.32 5.93 17.54
CA MET A 80 2.19 6.18 18.98
C MET A 80 0.78 5.94 19.53
N ALA A 81 -0.25 5.83 18.69
CA ALA A 81 -1.59 5.44 19.15
C ALA A 81 -1.70 3.93 19.46
N GLY A 82 -0.77 3.11 18.97
CA GLY A 82 -0.80 1.67 19.17
C GLY A 82 -2.04 1.03 18.56
N ALA A 83 -2.68 0.14 19.33
CA ALA A 83 -3.87 -0.61 18.92
C ALA A 83 -5.20 0.13 19.20
N ASP A 84 -5.18 1.25 19.93
CA ASP A 84 -6.39 2.05 20.19
C ASP A 84 -6.84 2.73 18.88
N GLU A 85 -7.96 2.26 18.33
CA GLU A 85 -8.48 2.76 17.06
C GLU A 85 -8.93 4.22 17.13
N ALA A 86 -9.51 4.64 18.25
CA ALA A 86 -10.02 6.00 18.42
C ALA A 86 -8.87 7.00 18.50
N LEU A 87 -7.86 6.69 19.32
CA LEU A 87 -6.64 7.50 19.42
C LEU A 87 -5.87 7.51 18.10
N ARG A 88 -5.84 6.39 17.37
CA ARG A 88 -5.16 6.32 16.07
C ARG A 88 -5.85 7.17 15.01
N GLU A 89 -7.18 7.18 14.99
CA GLU A 89 -7.97 8.02 14.09
C GLU A 89 -7.75 9.52 14.40
N GLU A 90 -7.69 9.91 15.67
CA GLU A 90 -7.37 11.28 16.08
C GLU A 90 -5.97 11.70 15.59
N LYS A 91 -4.95 10.87 15.85
CA LYS A 91 -3.57 11.15 15.42
C LYS A 91 -3.43 11.14 13.90
N PHE A 92 -4.16 10.27 13.20
CA PHE A 92 -4.25 10.26 11.74
C PHE A 92 -4.81 11.58 11.20
N ARG A 93 -5.92 12.06 11.76
CA ARG A 93 -6.52 13.35 11.35
C ARG A 93 -5.57 14.53 11.58
N ALA A 94 -4.75 14.48 12.61
CA ALA A 94 -3.75 15.51 12.88
C ALA A 94 -2.60 15.54 11.85
N VAL A 95 -2.30 14.42 11.18
CA VAL A 95 -1.22 14.33 10.18
C VAL A 95 -1.72 14.34 8.73
N ALA A 96 -3.01 14.13 8.51
CA ALA A 96 -3.64 14.15 7.20
C ALA A 96 -3.56 15.57 6.59
N ARG A 97 -3.40 15.62 5.27
CA ARG A 97 -3.36 16.84 4.45
C ARG A 97 -4.50 16.80 3.44
N PRO A 98 -5.71 17.22 3.82
CA PRO A 98 -6.87 17.19 2.92
C PRO A 98 -6.72 18.11 1.71
N GLU A 99 -5.82 19.11 1.76
CA GLU A 99 -5.51 20.02 0.66
C GLU A 99 -4.85 19.31 -0.54
N ASP A 100 -4.12 18.22 -0.29
CA ASP A 100 -3.49 17.39 -1.31
C ASP A 100 -4.00 15.95 -1.15
N PRO A 101 -5.08 15.56 -1.85
CA PRO A 101 -5.74 14.27 -1.64
C PRO A 101 -4.80 13.09 -1.95
N ASP A 102 -3.85 13.27 -2.87
CA ASP A 102 -2.92 12.23 -3.30
C ASP A 102 -1.66 12.16 -2.43
N ALA A 103 -1.57 12.95 -1.36
CA ALA A 103 -0.48 12.89 -0.40
C ALA A 103 -0.49 11.56 0.38
N PHE A 104 0.67 10.90 0.46
CA PHE A 104 0.82 9.63 1.17
C PHE A 104 0.35 9.67 2.64
N CYS A 105 0.48 10.82 3.30
CA CYS A 105 0.02 11.01 4.68
C CYS A 105 -1.48 10.73 4.88
N ASN A 106 -2.31 10.93 3.85
CA ASN A 106 -3.75 10.63 3.88
C ASN A 106 -4.04 9.13 3.90
N TYR A 107 -3.05 8.31 3.53
CA TYR A 107 -3.16 6.86 3.46
C TYR A 107 -2.51 6.17 4.67
N LEU A 108 -1.92 6.93 5.60
CA LEU A 108 -1.31 6.40 6.83
C LEU A 108 -2.30 5.67 7.73
N ARG A 109 -3.60 5.98 7.60
CA ARG A 109 -4.68 5.24 8.27
C ARG A 109 -4.55 3.73 8.06
N TRP A 110 -4.19 3.30 6.86
CA TRP A 110 -4.09 1.89 6.46
C TRP A 110 -2.65 1.35 6.49
N TYR A 111 -1.65 2.21 6.64
CA TYR A 111 -0.24 1.82 6.64
C TYR A 111 0.23 1.37 8.02
N CYS A 112 0.90 0.21 8.10
CA CYS A 112 1.45 -0.40 9.32
C CYS A 112 0.47 -0.47 10.51
N LYS A 113 -0.83 -0.65 10.27
CA LYS A 113 -1.78 -0.93 11.37
C LYS A 113 -1.43 -2.31 11.95
N PRO A 114 -1.20 -2.44 13.27
CA PRO A 114 -0.93 -3.74 13.87
C PRO A 114 -2.12 -4.68 13.62
N TYR A 115 -1.82 -5.92 13.24
CA TYR A 115 -2.85 -6.94 13.08
C TYR A 115 -3.48 -7.23 14.44
N ASN A 116 -4.80 -7.05 14.54
CA ASN A 116 -5.57 -7.43 15.72
C ASN A 116 -6.39 -8.68 15.38
N GLU A 117 -5.93 -9.81 15.91
CA GLU A 117 -6.57 -11.11 15.67
C GLU A 117 -7.99 -11.18 16.24
N GLU A 118 -8.24 -10.56 17.39
CA GLU A 118 -9.56 -10.56 18.04
C GLU A 118 -10.56 -9.79 17.18
N SER A 119 -10.17 -8.62 16.66
CA SER A 119 -11.00 -7.84 15.74
C SER A 119 -11.32 -8.61 14.46
N TYR A 120 -10.33 -9.32 13.92
CA TYR A 120 -10.51 -10.12 12.71
C TYR A 120 -11.42 -11.33 12.95
N ARG A 121 -11.25 -12.04 14.06
CA ARG A 121 -12.12 -13.17 14.44
C ARG A 121 -13.57 -12.72 14.67
N ALA A 122 -13.76 -11.60 15.37
CA ALA A 122 -15.10 -11.04 15.57
C ALA A 122 -15.77 -10.65 14.24
N LEU A 123 -15.00 -10.14 13.27
CA LEU A 123 -15.52 -9.88 11.91
C LEU A 123 -15.98 -11.17 11.23
N LEU A 124 -15.20 -12.25 11.32
CA LEU A 124 -15.54 -13.55 10.73
C LEU A 124 -16.82 -14.14 11.34
N ASP A 125 -16.94 -14.08 12.66
CA ASP A 125 -18.15 -14.53 13.37
C ASP A 125 -19.39 -13.73 12.92
N ASN A 126 -19.24 -12.40 12.78
CA ASN A 126 -20.33 -11.52 12.35
C ASN A 126 -20.80 -11.76 10.91
N VAL A 127 -19.92 -12.20 10.01
CA VAL A 127 -20.30 -12.56 8.63
C VAL A 127 -20.71 -14.03 8.48
N GLY A 128 -20.84 -14.75 9.60
CA GLY A 128 -21.27 -16.15 9.62
C GLY A 128 -20.24 -17.13 9.07
N TRP A 129 -18.96 -16.74 9.05
CA TRP A 129 -17.87 -17.60 8.61
C TRP A 129 -17.55 -18.60 9.72
N ARG A 130 -17.70 -19.91 9.44
CA ARG A 130 -17.40 -21.01 10.36
C ARG A 130 -16.24 -21.84 9.86
#